data_AF-A0A2M8QC03-F1
#
_entry.id   AF-A0A2M8QC03-F1
#
_cell.length_a   1.000
_cell.length_b   1.000
_cell.length_c   1.000
_cell.angle_alpha   90.00
_cell.angle_beta   90.00
_cell.angle_gamma   90.00
#
_symmetry.space_group_name_H-M   'P 1'
#
loop_
_entity.id
_entity.type
_entity.pdbx_description
1 polymer ?
#
loop_
_entity_poly.entity_id
_entity_poly.type
_entity_poly.pdbx_seq_one_letter_code
_entity_poly.pdbx_strand_id
1 'polypeptide(L)' 'MAVELQLESCVRIAVAALLSSLVGLERELQGHSAGLRTHMLVGLGAALFTVLSLFA' A
#
# COMPACT_ATOMS: atom_id res chain seq x y z
N MET A 1 -21.67 -1.12 -10.89
CA MET A 1 -21.40 0.23 -10.34
C MET A 1 -20.81 0.21 -8.93
N ALA A 2 -21.56 0.00 -7.84
CA ALA A 2 -20.96 0.04 -6.48
C ALA A 2 -19.90 -1.06 -6.25
N VAL A 3 -20.21 -2.30 -6.66
CA VAL A 3 -19.29 -3.44 -6.51
C VAL A 3 -18.02 -3.25 -7.35
N GLU A 4 -18.12 -2.71 -8.56
CA GLU A 4 -16.95 -2.45 -9.42
C GLU A 4 -16.01 -1.41 -8.80
N LEU A 5 -16.57 -0.35 -8.22
CA LEU A 5 -15.79 0.69 -7.53
C LEU A 5 -15.07 0.14 -6.28
N GLN A 6 -15.73 -0.74 -5.53
CA GLN A 6 -15.12 -1.43 -4.39
C GLN A 6 -13.97 -2.33 -4.85
N LEU A 7 -14.19 -3.12 -5.90
CA LEU A 7 -13.19 -4.02 -6.44
C LEU A 7 -11.96 -3.26 -6.95
N GLU A 8 -12.17 -2.15 -7.67
CA GLU A 8 -11.09 -1.30 -8.16
C GLU A 8 -10.25 -0.73 -7.02
N SER A 9 -10.91 -0.24 -5.96
CA SER A 9 -10.23 0.29 -4.77
C SER A 9 -9.44 -0.79 -4.04
N CYS A 10 -10.01 -1.98 -3.86
CA CYS A 10 -9.32 -3.13 -3.27
C CYS A 10 -8.08 -3.54 -4.07
N VAL A 11 -8.17 -3.56 -5.40
CA VAL A 11 -7.03 -3.87 -6.27
C VAL A 11 -5.94 -2.80 -6.13
N ARG A 12 -6.28 -1.51 -6.15
CA ARG A 12 -5.32 -0.41 -5.96
C ARG A 12 -4.58 -0.53 -4.61
N ILE A 13 -5.33 -0.80 -3.54
CA ILE A 13 -4.76 -0.97 -2.19
C ILE A 13 -3.86 -2.21 -2.14
N ALA A 14 -4.28 -3.34 -2.71
CA ALA A 14 -3.50 -4.57 -2.75
C ALA A 14 -2.19 -4.37 -3.53
N VAL A 15 -2.24 -3.72 -4.70
CA VAL A 15 -1.07 -3.40 -5.51
C VAL A 15 -0.13 -2.46 -4.75
N ALA A 16 -0.65 -1.41 -4.11
CA ALA A 16 0.16 -0.50 -3.32
C ALA A 16 0.87 -1.21 -2.16
N ALA A 17 0.15 -2.08 -1.43
CA ALA A 17 0.71 -2.86 -0.34
C ALA A 17 1.78 -3.85 -0.83
N LEU A 18 1.56 -4.51 -1.97
CA LEU A 18 2.55 -5.41 -2.59
C LEU A 18 3.82 -4.66 -2.98
N LEU A 19 3.69 -3.55 -3.71
CA LEU A 19 4.84 -2.76 -4.18
C LEU A 19 5.62 -2.17 -3.01
N SER A 20 4.95 -1.60 -2.01
CA SER A 20 5.62 -1.05 -0.83
C SER A 20 6.28 -2.14 0.02
N SER A 21 5.69 -3.34 0.08
CA SER A 21 6.30 -4.50 0.73
C SER A 21 7.55 -4.99 0.01
N LEU A 22 7.56 -5.02 -1.33
CA LEU A 22 8.75 -5.39 -2.10
C LEU A 22 9.92 -4.43 -1.84
N VAL A 23 9.64 -3.13 -1.79
CA VAL A 23 10.64 -2.11 -1.40
C VAL A 23 11.13 -2.36 0.03
N GLY A 24 10.20 -2.59 0.97
CA GLY A 24 10.53 -2.87 2.37
C GLY A 24 11.37 -4.14 2.54
N LEU A 25 11.10 -5.17 1.75
CA LEU A 25 11.86 -6.42 1.76
C LEU A 25 13.30 -6.19 1.29
N GLU A 26 13.48 -5.46 0.18
CA GLU A 26 14.81 -5.08 -0.29
C GLU A 26 15.58 -4.29 0.78
N ARG A 27 14.91 -3.32 1.42
CA ARG A 27 15.53 -2.51 2.48
C ARG A 27 15.97 -3.35 3.67
N GLU A 28 15.14 -4.30 4.09
CA GLU A 28 15.42 -5.21 5.20
C GLU A 28 16.61 -6.13 4.88
N LEU A 29 16.65 -6.67 3.66
CA LEU A 29 17.76 -7.51 3.18
C LEU A 29 19.09 -6.72 3.09
N GLN A 30 19.03 -5.43 2.77
CA GLN A 30 20.20 -4.54 2.73
C GLN A 30 20.60 -3.98 4.10
N GLY A 31 19.92 -4.36 5.19
CA GLY A 31 20.28 -3.95 6.56
C GLY A 31 19.89 -2.52 6.93
N HIS A 32 18.92 -1.92 6.23
CA HIS A 32 18.40 -0.60 6.60
C HIS A 32 17.51 -0.67 7.84
N SER A 33 17.45 0.43 8.60
CA SER A 33 16.66 0.53 9.84
C SER A 33 15.14 0.38 9.65
N ALA A 34 14.63 0.74 8.46
CA ALA A 34 13.24 0.56 8.07
C ALA A 34 13.13 -0.55 7.02
N GLY A 35 12.46 -1.66 7.38
CA GLY A 35 12.30 -2.86 6.56
C GLY A 35 10.87 -3.09 6.06
N LEU A 36 10.48 -4.36 5.93
CA LEU A 36 9.21 -4.80 5.33
C LEU A 36 7.99 -4.20 6.03
N ARG A 37 7.88 -4.38 7.36
CA ARG A 37 6.72 -3.95 8.14
C ARG A 37 6.45 -2.45 8.00
N THR A 38 7.51 -1.64 8.07
CA THR A 38 7.42 -0.18 7.99
C THR A 38 6.94 0.29 6.62
N HIS A 39 7.57 -0.17 5.54
CA HIS A 39 7.17 0.26 4.20
C HIS A 39 5.80 -0.29 3.79
N MET A 40 5.47 -1.51 4.21
CA MET A 40 4.13 -2.07 4.02
C MET A 40 3.05 -1.19 4.66
N LEU A 41 3.19 -0.84 5.95
CA LEU A 41 2.21 -0.01 6.66
C LEU A 41 2.12 1.41 6.11
N VAL A 42 3.26 2.04 5.77
CA VAL A 42 3.29 3.38 5.18
C VAL A 42 2.60 3.39 3.81
N GLY A 43 2.91 2.42 2.95
CA GLY A 43 2.28 2.30 1.62
C GLY A 43 0.78 2.03 1.71
N LEU A 44 0.35 1.16 2.64
CA LEU A 44 -1.06 0.89 2.89
C LEU A 44 -1.80 2.15 3.37
N GLY A 45 -1.22 2.88 4.33
CA GLY A 45 -1.80 4.12 4.85
C GLY A 45 -1.93 5.20 3.77
N ALA A 46 -0.90 5.38 2.94
CA ALA A 46 -0.94 6.32 1.82
C ALA A 46 -2.03 5.96 0.81
N ALA A 47 -2.13 4.68 0.42
CA ALA A 47 -3.15 4.22 -0.53
C ALA A 47 -4.57 4.41 0.01
N LEU A 48 -4.80 4.09 1.28
CA LEU A 48 -6.08 4.34 1.95
C LEU A 48 -6.41 5.83 1.97
N PHE A 49 -5.44 6.69 2.29
CA PHE A 49 -5.65 8.14 2.32
C PHE A 49 -6.01 8.68 0.93
N THR A 50 -5.35 8.21 -0.12
CA THR A 50 -5.68 8.56 -1.51
C THR A 50 -7.09 8.10 -1.87
N VAL A 51 -7.48 6.86 -1.57
CA VAL A 51 -8.84 6.36 -1.85
C VAL A 51 -9.88 7.18 -1.10
N LEU A 52 -9.66 7.45 0.19
CA LEU A 52 -10.57 8.28 0.99
C LEU A 52 -10.69 9.70 0.43
N SER A 53 -9.60 10.29 -0.06
CA SER A 53 -9.62 11.64 -0.64
C SER A 53 -10.47 11.77 -1.90
N LEU A 54 -10.80 10.66 -2.58
CA LEU A 54 -11.72 10.67 -3.73
C LEU A 54 -13.19 10.83 -3.32
N PHE A 55 -13.51 10.60 -2.03
CA PHE A 55 -14.87 10.65 -1.49
C PHE A 55 -15.05 11.74 -0.42
N ALA A 56 -14.00 12.51 -0.14
CA ALA A 56 -14.01 13.66 0.76
C ALA A 56 -14.39 14.93 0.01
#